data_AF-A0A7V4YQX5-F1
#
_entry.id   AF-A0A7V4YQX5-F1
#
_cell.length_a   1.000
_cell.length_b   1.000
_cell.length_c   1.000
_cell.angle_alpha   90.00
_cell.angle_beta   90.00
_cell.angle_gamma   90.00
#
_symmetry.space_group_name_H-M   'P 1'
#
loop_
_entity.id
_entity.type
_entity.pdbx_description
1 polymer ?
#
loop_
_entity_poly.entity_id
_entity_poly.type
_entity_poly.pdbx_seq_one_letter_code
_entity_poly.pdbx_strand_id
1 'polypeptide(L)'
;MEIPKYIIEDIVKRAIEEDMPYGDKTTDYLSSIKDCPAKGFIKAKEKLVLAGIEVAKIVFEKIDPLVSFNPLKKDGDEVEKKEVIAIVSGKASSLFKGERIALNILSHLSGIATSVKKISTLLEGTDIKLVDTRKTLPGLRALQKYAVRIGGGYNHRFSLSDGILIKTNHIRLVGSLKEAVKEVMSKKTPFVKIEVEVKNMEELKLAIESKADIIMLDNMSDEEIEEALSLIDGKAEVEVSGEITEERIKRLREMKGINYISMGSITNSARAVDINFEIMKDEG
;
A
#
# COMPACT_ATOMS: atom_id res chain seq x y z
N MET A 1 -9.81 -0.30 5.81
CA MET A 1 -9.88 -1.53 4.98
C MET A 1 -9.41 -2.64 5.87
N GLU A 2 -10.22 -3.68 6.08
CA GLU A 2 -9.76 -4.87 6.77
C GLU A 2 -9.27 -5.88 5.73
N ILE A 3 -8.15 -6.55 6.02
CA ILE A 3 -7.67 -7.66 5.19
C ILE A 3 -8.27 -8.93 5.77
N PRO A 4 -8.97 -9.75 4.98
CA PRO A 4 -9.46 -11.03 5.45
C PRO A 4 -8.31 -11.89 6.00
N LYS A 5 -8.51 -12.46 7.19
CA LYS A 5 -7.46 -13.22 7.91
C LYS A 5 -6.84 -14.32 7.06
N TYR A 6 -7.63 -15.04 6.27
CA TYR A 6 -7.13 -16.14 5.42
C TYR A 6 -6.11 -15.67 4.36
N ILE A 7 -6.20 -14.40 3.90
CA ILE A 7 -5.21 -13.84 2.96
C ILE A 7 -3.88 -13.62 3.70
N ILE A 8 -3.94 -13.08 4.93
CA ILE A 8 -2.75 -12.88 5.75
C ILE A 8 -2.10 -14.24 6.06
N GLU A 9 -2.89 -15.22 6.48
CA GLU A 9 -2.40 -16.55 6.80
C GLU A 9 -1.73 -17.25 5.61
N ASP A 10 -2.26 -17.08 4.40
CA ASP A 10 -1.63 -17.61 3.18
C ASP A 10 -0.27 -16.95 2.88
N ILE A 11 -0.18 -15.62 3.03
CA ILE A 11 1.09 -14.90 2.86
C ILE A 11 2.10 -15.32 3.92
N VAL A 12 1.68 -15.41 5.19
CA VAL A 12 2.53 -15.83 6.30
C VAL A 12 3.00 -17.26 6.11
N LYS A 13 2.13 -18.17 5.66
CA LYS A 13 2.51 -19.56 5.34
C LYS A 13 3.63 -19.60 4.31
N ARG A 14 3.50 -18.88 3.21
CA ARG A 14 4.53 -18.81 2.16
C ARG A 14 5.84 -18.22 2.68
N ALA A 15 5.77 -17.20 3.54
CA ALA A 15 6.96 -16.60 4.14
C ALA A 15 7.69 -17.55 5.11
N ILE A 16 6.94 -18.36 5.87
CA ILE A 16 7.52 -19.42 6.73
C ILE A 16 8.17 -20.51 5.87
N GLU A 17 7.52 -20.94 4.79
CA GLU A 17 8.06 -21.93 3.85
C GLU A 17 9.33 -21.42 3.15
N GLU A 18 9.43 -20.11 2.89
CA GLU A 18 10.61 -19.46 2.33
C GLU A 18 11.79 -19.42 3.31
N ASP A 19 11.56 -18.96 4.55
CA ASP A 19 12.64 -18.68 5.51
C ASP A 19 13.11 -19.94 6.27
N MET A 20 12.21 -20.92 6.45
CA MET A 20 12.46 -22.13 7.23
C MET A 20 11.99 -23.42 6.53
N PRO A 21 12.38 -23.70 5.27
CA PRO A 21 11.94 -24.91 4.56
C PRO A 21 12.35 -26.22 5.25
N TYR A 22 13.38 -26.18 6.10
CA TYR A 22 13.89 -27.32 6.87
C TYR A 22 14.10 -26.98 8.35
N GLY A 23 13.42 -25.95 8.87
CA GLY A 23 13.60 -25.42 10.23
C GLY A 23 14.78 -24.46 10.39
N ASP A 24 15.06 -24.05 11.64
CA ASP A 24 16.13 -23.11 11.99
C ASP A 24 17.28 -23.86 12.66
N LYS A 25 18.30 -24.20 11.87
CA LYS A 25 19.46 -24.97 12.35
C LYS A 25 20.18 -24.31 13.52
N THR A 26 20.31 -22.99 13.51
CA THR A 26 21.09 -22.27 14.53
C THR A 26 20.39 -22.39 15.86
N THR A 27 19.11 -22.04 15.90
CA THR A 27 18.34 -22.04 17.14
C THR A 27 18.01 -23.46 17.61
N ASP A 28 17.75 -24.38 16.68
CA ASP A 28 17.42 -25.78 17.02
C ASP A 28 18.63 -26.55 17.58
N TYR A 29 19.86 -26.18 17.18
CA TYR A 29 21.09 -26.83 17.66
C TYR A 29 21.60 -26.26 18.99
N LEU A 30 21.24 -25.02 19.33
CA LEU A 30 21.60 -24.38 20.60
C LEU A 30 20.66 -24.85 21.73
N SER A 31 20.88 -26.08 22.18
CA SER A 31 20.06 -26.74 23.23
C SER A 31 19.97 -25.95 24.54
N SER A 32 20.96 -25.11 24.84
CA SER A 32 20.99 -24.26 26.03
C SER A 32 19.99 -23.10 26.01
N ILE A 33 19.46 -22.72 24.84
CA ILE A 33 18.54 -21.60 24.71
C ILE A 33 17.20 -21.97 24.07
N LYS A 34 17.11 -23.05 23.29
CA LYS A 34 15.92 -23.35 22.46
C LYS A 34 14.59 -23.35 23.21
N ASP A 35 14.55 -23.92 24.42
CA ASP A 35 13.34 -24.03 25.25
C ASP A 35 13.31 -23.00 26.40
N CYS A 36 14.29 -22.09 26.43
CA CYS A 36 14.35 -21.05 27.45
C CYS A 36 13.14 -20.10 27.31
N PRO A 37 12.41 -19.83 28.41
CA PRO A 37 11.45 -18.73 28.44
C PRO A 37 12.15 -17.41 28.09
N ALA A 38 11.53 -16.64 27.20
CA ALA A 38 12.08 -15.39 26.70
C ALA A 38 11.00 -14.34 26.46
N LYS A 39 11.41 -13.07 26.57
CA LYS A 39 10.64 -11.90 26.19
C LYS A 39 11.37 -11.16 25.08
N GLY A 40 10.66 -10.91 24.00
CA GLY A 40 11.09 -10.12 22.86
C GLY A 40 10.36 -8.78 22.79
N PHE A 41 11.07 -7.74 22.37
CA PHE A 41 10.56 -6.39 22.25
C PHE A 41 10.74 -5.92 20.81
N ILE A 42 9.63 -5.67 20.12
CA ILE A 42 9.63 -5.01 18.82
C ILE A 42 9.76 -3.51 19.08
N LYS A 43 10.84 -2.87 18.60
CA LYS A 43 11.12 -1.46 18.85
C LYS A 43 11.37 -0.69 17.54
N ALA A 44 10.89 0.55 17.49
CA ALA A 44 11.16 1.45 16.38
C ALA A 44 12.59 2.01 16.48
N LYS A 45 13.36 2.00 15.37
CA LYS A 45 14.68 2.64 15.31
C LYS A 45 14.67 4.03 14.68
N GLU A 46 13.53 4.43 14.13
CA GLU A 46 13.26 5.74 13.57
C GLU A 46 11.78 6.09 13.75
N LYS A 47 11.41 7.36 13.49
CA LYS A 47 10.02 7.79 13.49
C LYS A 47 9.26 7.14 12.33
N LEU A 48 8.08 6.59 12.59
CA LEU A 48 7.27 5.88 11.60
C LEU A 48 5.77 5.98 11.91
N VAL A 49 4.96 5.63 10.92
CA VAL A 49 3.54 5.26 11.10
C VAL A 49 3.44 3.74 11.08
N LEU A 50 2.91 3.16 12.15
CA LEU A 50 2.83 1.71 12.30
C LEU A 50 1.76 1.13 11.36
N ALA A 51 2.10 0.08 10.62
CA ALA A 51 1.14 -0.71 9.86
C ALA A 51 1.56 -2.19 9.78
N GLY A 52 0.60 -3.09 10.00
CA GLY A 52 0.80 -4.54 9.89
C GLY A 52 0.98 -5.26 11.23
N ILE A 53 0.60 -4.66 12.37
CA ILE A 53 0.83 -5.27 13.68
C ILE A 53 0.12 -6.62 13.83
N GLU A 54 -1.09 -6.76 13.27
CA GLU A 54 -1.83 -8.03 13.27
C GLU A 54 -1.15 -9.09 12.38
N VAL A 55 -0.47 -8.68 11.31
CA VAL A 55 0.30 -9.60 10.47
C VAL A 55 1.49 -10.15 11.25
N ALA A 56 2.23 -9.29 11.96
CA ALA A 56 3.33 -9.70 12.83
C ALA A 56 2.85 -10.68 13.91
N LYS A 57 1.70 -10.41 14.53
CA LYS A 57 1.07 -11.33 15.49
C LYS A 57 0.77 -12.70 14.88
N ILE A 58 0.14 -12.74 13.70
CA ILE A 58 -0.19 -14.00 13.01
C ILE A 58 1.07 -14.80 12.67
N VAL A 59 2.20 -14.15 12.33
CA VAL A 59 3.48 -14.83 12.14
C VAL A 59 3.88 -15.63 13.38
N PHE A 60 3.89 -14.98 14.55
CA PHE A 60 4.25 -15.66 15.80
C PHE A 60 3.26 -16.77 16.17
N GLU A 61 1.96 -16.52 16.04
CA GLU A 61 0.90 -17.52 16.30
C GLU A 61 1.02 -18.76 15.39
N LYS A 62 1.40 -18.57 14.11
CA LYS A 62 1.58 -19.69 13.17
C LYS A 62 2.82 -20.52 13.46
N ILE A 63 3.85 -19.92 14.05
CA ILE A 63 5.07 -20.63 14.44
C ILE A 63 4.83 -21.44 15.71
N ASP A 64 4.18 -20.84 16.70
CA ASP A 64 3.87 -21.49 17.96
C ASP A 64 2.61 -20.87 18.58
N PRO A 65 1.49 -21.63 18.66
CA PRO A 65 0.25 -21.15 19.28
C PRO A 65 0.37 -20.76 20.75
N LEU A 66 1.45 -21.15 21.44
CA LEU A 66 1.71 -20.78 22.83
C LEU A 66 2.41 -19.43 22.98
N VAL A 67 2.84 -18.80 21.89
CA VAL A 67 3.44 -17.47 21.94
C VAL A 67 2.37 -16.42 22.29
N SER A 68 2.63 -15.65 23.34
CA SER A 68 1.83 -14.50 23.72
C SER A 68 2.34 -13.25 23.00
N PHE A 69 1.47 -12.58 22.25
CA PHE A 69 1.77 -11.34 21.55
C PHE A 69 0.95 -10.18 22.15
N ASN A 70 1.62 -9.22 22.77
CA ASN A 70 1.00 -8.06 23.43
C ASN A 70 1.36 -6.76 22.68
N PRO A 71 0.47 -6.24 21.81
CA PRO A 71 0.70 -4.97 21.12
C PRO A 71 0.56 -3.80 22.09
N LEU A 72 1.54 -2.88 22.09
CA LEU A 72 1.51 -1.62 22.84
C LEU A 72 1.10 -0.43 21.97
N LYS A 73 1.20 -0.59 20.65
CA LYS A 73 0.78 0.35 19.60
C LYS A 73 -0.16 -0.37 18.63
N LYS A 74 -1.02 0.38 17.96
CA LYS A 74 -1.93 -0.12 16.92
C LYS A 74 -1.59 0.48 15.56
N ASP A 75 -2.07 -0.17 14.51
CA ASP A 75 -1.90 0.35 13.15
C ASP A 75 -2.52 1.76 13.03
N GLY A 76 -1.76 2.66 12.41
CA GLY A 76 -2.08 4.08 12.29
C GLY A 76 -1.47 4.98 13.37
N ASP A 77 -0.94 4.40 14.46
CA ASP A 77 -0.21 5.19 15.45
C ASP A 77 1.10 5.73 14.86
N GLU A 78 1.42 6.99 15.17
CA GLU A 78 2.77 7.51 15.04
C GLU A 78 3.64 6.95 16.17
N VAL A 79 4.79 6.40 15.81
CA VAL A 79 5.74 5.78 16.74
C VAL A 79 7.07 6.52 16.63
N GLU A 80 7.55 7.00 17.77
CA GLU A 80 8.82 7.70 17.87
C GLU A 80 9.98 6.70 18.02
N LYS A 81 11.18 7.16 17.67
CA LYS A 81 12.40 6.35 17.80
C LYS A 81 12.59 5.84 19.24
N LYS A 82 12.92 4.56 19.39
CA LYS A 82 13.08 3.77 20.64
C LYS A 82 11.79 3.37 21.33
N GLU A 83 10.62 3.78 20.87
CA GLU A 83 9.37 3.28 21.44
C GLU A 83 9.20 1.77 21.18
N VAL A 84 8.59 1.10 22.16
CA VAL A 84 8.24 -0.32 22.05
C VAL A 84 6.87 -0.42 21.38
N ILE A 85 6.82 -1.17 20.28
CA ILE A 85 5.62 -1.42 19.47
C ILE A 85 4.82 -2.60 20.06
N ALA A 86 5.51 -3.67 20.42
CA ALA A 86 4.89 -4.88 20.99
C ALA A 86 5.88 -5.67 21.83
N ILE A 87 5.33 -6.43 22.77
CA ILE A 87 6.06 -7.41 23.59
C ILE A 87 5.60 -8.81 23.17
N VAL A 88 6.54 -9.70 22.91
CA VAL A 88 6.29 -11.08 22.52
C VAL A 88 6.91 -12.00 23.56
N SER A 89 6.18 -13.00 24.05
CA SER A 89 6.65 -13.89 25.11
C SER A 89 6.40 -15.35 24.75
N GLY A 90 7.37 -16.21 25.04
CA GLY A 90 7.30 -17.63 24.71
C GLY A 90 8.68 -18.29 24.80
N LYS A 91 8.83 -19.44 24.15
CA LYS A 91 10.15 -20.07 24.00
C LYS A 91 11.03 -19.22 23.11
N ALA A 92 12.31 -19.09 23.46
CA ALA A 92 13.28 -18.37 22.62
C ALA A 92 13.30 -18.91 21.18
N SER A 93 13.17 -20.23 20.98
CA SER A 93 13.10 -20.82 19.64
C SER A 93 11.93 -20.32 18.81
N SER A 94 10.74 -20.25 19.40
CA SER A 94 9.54 -19.74 18.73
C SER A 94 9.69 -18.25 18.40
N LEU A 95 10.32 -17.46 19.28
CA LEU A 95 10.55 -16.03 19.04
C LEU A 95 11.56 -15.79 17.90
N PHE A 96 12.70 -16.48 17.91
CA PHE A 96 13.72 -16.32 16.85
C PHE A 96 13.19 -16.72 15.48
N LYS A 97 12.44 -17.82 15.39
CA LYS A 97 11.82 -18.28 14.15
C LYS A 97 10.84 -17.28 13.55
N GLY A 98 10.15 -16.50 14.39
CA GLY A 98 9.19 -15.49 13.93
C GLY A 98 9.78 -14.12 13.65
N GLU A 99 10.95 -13.83 14.20
CA GLU A 99 11.56 -12.51 14.19
C GLU A 99 11.67 -11.93 12.77
N ARG A 100 12.41 -12.61 11.88
CA ARG A 100 12.77 -12.04 10.57
C ARG A 100 11.54 -11.82 9.70
N ILE A 101 10.63 -12.80 9.67
CA ILE A 101 9.39 -12.74 8.89
C ILE A 101 8.51 -11.58 9.41
N ALA A 102 8.29 -11.50 10.72
CA ALA A 102 7.46 -10.47 11.33
C ALA A 102 8.05 -9.07 11.09
N LEU A 103 9.35 -8.88 11.32
CA LEU A 103 10.01 -7.59 11.11
C LEU A 103 10.00 -7.17 9.64
N ASN A 104 10.31 -8.07 8.70
CA ASN A 104 10.33 -7.72 7.28
C ASN A 104 8.97 -7.20 6.80
N ILE A 105 7.88 -7.87 7.20
CA ILE A 105 6.52 -7.45 6.83
C ILE A 105 6.18 -6.13 7.53
N LEU A 106 6.39 -6.05 8.85
CA LEU A 106 6.04 -4.86 9.65
C LEU A 106 6.80 -3.62 9.18
N SER A 107 8.11 -3.75 8.91
CA SER A 107 8.97 -2.69 8.37
C SER A 107 8.54 -2.23 6.99
N HIS A 108 8.20 -3.17 6.10
CA HIS A 108 7.76 -2.83 4.74
C HIS A 108 6.43 -2.07 4.74
N LEU A 109 5.44 -2.58 5.47
CA LEU A 109 4.11 -1.98 5.55
C LEU A 109 4.15 -0.63 6.27
N SER A 110 4.87 -0.54 7.38
CA SER A 110 5.06 0.74 8.09
C SER A 110 5.81 1.77 7.23
N GLY A 111 6.73 1.33 6.36
CA GLY A 111 7.39 2.20 5.39
C GLY A 111 6.43 2.81 4.37
N ILE A 112 5.51 2.00 3.84
CA ILE A 112 4.43 2.47 2.97
C ILE A 112 3.53 3.46 3.72
N ALA A 113 3.02 3.08 4.90
CA ALA A 113 2.14 3.95 5.67
C ALA A 113 2.79 5.30 6.03
N THR A 114 4.08 5.28 6.38
CA THR A 114 4.87 6.49 6.67
C THR A 114 5.01 7.38 5.43
N SER A 115 5.34 6.79 4.28
CA SER A 115 5.43 7.52 3.00
C SER A 115 4.09 8.15 2.63
N VAL A 116 3.00 7.40 2.73
CA VAL A 116 1.64 7.87 2.43
C VAL A 116 1.20 8.96 3.40
N LYS A 117 1.52 8.84 4.70
CA LYS A 117 1.21 9.88 5.69
C LYS A 117 1.91 11.19 5.34
N LYS A 118 3.18 11.13 4.98
CA LYS A 118 3.95 12.30 4.56
C LYS A 118 3.28 13.04 3.39
N ILE A 119 2.85 12.29 2.36
CA ILE A 119 2.24 12.88 1.17
C ILE A 119 0.80 13.35 1.43
N SER A 120 -0.02 12.56 2.12
CA SER A 120 -1.42 12.92 2.43
C SER A 120 -1.52 14.17 3.29
N THR A 121 -0.57 14.40 4.21
CA THR A 121 -0.50 15.66 4.96
C THR A 121 -0.24 16.88 4.06
N LEU A 122 0.45 16.73 2.92
CA LEU A 122 0.59 17.81 1.94
C LEU A 122 -0.71 18.13 1.20
N LEU A 123 -1.73 17.29 1.29
CA LEU A 123 -3.05 17.47 0.68
C LEU A 123 -4.15 17.86 1.69
N GLU A 124 -3.81 17.94 2.99
CA GLU A 124 -4.75 18.35 4.04
C GLU A 124 -5.35 19.73 3.73
N GLY A 125 -6.67 19.85 3.90
CA GLY A 125 -7.44 21.05 3.55
C GLY A 125 -7.94 21.09 2.10
N THR A 126 -7.69 20.04 1.30
CA THR A 126 -8.24 19.88 -0.05
C THR A 126 -9.16 18.67 -0.15
N ASP A 127 -9.96 18.60 -1.22
CA ASP A 127 -10.79 17.43 -1.55
C ASP A 127 -10.02 16.35 -2.35
N ILE A 128 -8.73 16.58 -2.63
CA ILE A 128 -7.90 15.69 -3.43
C ILE A 128 -7.55 14.44 -2.63
N LYS A 129 -7.76 13.28 -3.24
CA LYS A 129 -7.42 11.98 -2.65
C LYS A 129 -6.13 11.44 -3.25
N LEU A 130 -5.15 11.19 -2.41
CA LEU A 130 -3.97 10.41 -2.78
C LEU A 130 -4.38 8.94 -2.96
N VAL A 131 -4.22 8.41 -4.16
CA VAL A 131 -4.53 7.01 -4.49
C VAL A 131 -3.27 6.22 -4.84
N ASP A 132 -3.25 4.95 -4.44
CA ASP A 132 -2.22 4.00 -4.87
C ASP A 132 -2.39 3.54 -6.33
N THR A 133 -1.62 2.52 -6.74
CA THR A 133 -1.75 1.92 -8.06
C THR A 133 -1.69 0.39 -7.98
N ARG A 134 -1.62 -0.26 -9.15
CA ARG A 134 -1.29 -1.69 -9.25
C ARG A 134 0.22 -1.97 -9.35
N LYS A 135 1.07 -0.94 -9.26
CA LYS A 135 2.53 -1.06 -9.15
C LYS A 135 2.87 -1.49 -7.72
N THR A 136 2.64 -2.77 -7.44
CA THR A 136 2.80 -3.40 -6.13
C THR A 136 3.71 -4.62 -6.27
N LEU A 137 4.32 -5.04 -5.17
CA LEU A 137 5.03 -6.31 -5.12
C LEU A 137 4.05 -7.46 -5.39
N PRO A 138 4.38 -8.41 -6.28
CA PRO A 138 3.57 -9.59 -6.53
C PRO A 138 3.28 -10.36 -5.24
N GLY A 139 2.06 -10.86 -5.06
CA GLY A 139 1.63 -11.58 -3.85
C GLY A 139 1.31 -10.69 -2.64
N LEU A 140 1.85 -9.47 -2.54
CA LEU A 140 1.70 -8.60 -1.36
C LEU A 140 0.71 -7.45 -1.56
N ARG A 141 0.01 -7.37 -2.69
CA ARG A 141 -0.89 -6.25 -3.01
C ARG A 141 -1.91 -5.97 -1.91
N ALA A 142 -2.52 -7.00 -1.33
CA ALA A 142 -3.50 -6.84 -0.25
C ALA A 142 -2.90 -6.09 0.94
N LEU A 143 -1.71 -6.49 1.39
CA LEU A 143 -1.01 -5.87 2.50
C LEU A 143 -0.53 -4.44 2.15
N GLN A 144 0.00 -4.23 0.94
CA GLN A 144 0.49 -2.91 0.53
C GLN A 144 -0.64 -1.89 0.41
N LYS A 145 -1.77 -2.28 -0.20
CA LYS A 145 -2.97 -1.42 -0.28
C LYS A 145 -3.60 -1.18 1.09
N TYR A 146 -3.49 -2.14 2.00
CA TYR A 146 -3.86 -1.92 3.40
C TYR A 146 -2.98 -0.84 4.05
N ALA A 147 -1.66 -0.94 3.91
CA ALA A 147 -0.73 0.06 4.45
C ALA A 147 -0.98 1.47 3.89
N VAL A 148 -1.36 1.58 2.62
CA VAL A 148 -1.80 2.85 2.03
C VAL A 148 -2.99 3.44 2.80
N ARG A 149 -4.01 2.62 3.09
CA ARG A 149 -5.17 3.08 3.89
C ARG A 149 -4.78 3.51 5.30
N ILE A 150 -3.86 2.78 5.94
CA ILE A 150 -3.34 3.14 7.26
C ILE A 150 -2.61 4.49 7.25
N GLY A 151 -1.84 4.76 6.19
CA GLY A 151 -1.15 6.05 6.02
C GLY A 151 -2.07 7.23 5.66
N GLY A 152 -3.39 7.04 5.54
CA GLY A 152 -4.34 8.09 5.16
C GLY A 152 -4.60 8.23 3.65
N GLY A 153 -4.06 7.33 2.84
CA GLY A 153 -4.33 7.26 1.41
C GLY A 153 -5.61 6.50 1.07
N TYR A 154 -5.90 6.43 -0.22
CA TYR A 154 -7.04 5.72 -0.82
C TYR A 154 -6.55 4.67 -1.80
N ASN A 155 -7.40 3.67 -2.07
CA ASN A 155 -7.06 2.60 -2.99
C ASN A 155 -7.70 2.87 -4.34
N HIS A 156 -6.87 2.92 -5.38
CA HIS A 156 -7.31 2.70 -6.76
C HIS A 156 -7.77 1.24 -6.94
N ARG A 157 -8.24 0.87 -8.13
CA ARG A 157 -8.69 -0.50 -8.44
C ARG A 157 -7.68 -1.55 -8.00
N PHE A 158 -8.16 -2.62 -7.40
CA PHE A 158 -7.32 -3.66 -6.80
C PHE A 158 -6.69 -4.59 -7.86
N SER A 159 -7.39 -4.79 -8.97
CA SER A 159 -7.12 -5.78 -10.01
C SER A 159 -7.60 -5.26 -11.38
N LEU A 160 -7.44 -6.08 -12.42
CA LEU A 160 -8.03 -5.80 -13.73
C LEU A 160 -9.55 -5.97 -13.74
N SER A 161 -10.11 -6.63 -12.72
CA SER A 161 -11.53 -6.99 -12.64
C SER A 161 -12.39 -5.94 -11.96
N ASP A 162 -11.81 -5.02 -11.18
CA ASP A 162 -12.61 -4.08 -10.36
C ASP A 162 -13.02 -2.80 -11.10
N GLY A 163 -12.32 -2.46 -12.18
CA GLY A 163 -12.54 -1.20 -12.89
C GLY A 163 -11.91 -1.23 -14.27
N ILE A 164 -12.55 -0.53 -15.20
CA ILE A 164 -12.11 -0.47 -16.59
C ILE A 164 -11.23 0.77 -16.74
N LEU A 165 -9.98 0.59 -17.15
CA LEU A 165 -9.05 1.67 -17.44
C LEU A 165 -8.52 1.50 -18.86
N ILE A 166 -8.99 2.34 -19.76
CA ILE A 166 -8.59 2.37 -21.16
C ILE A 166 -7.31 3.20 -21.26
N LYS A 167 -6.19 2.50 -21.46
CA LYS A 167 -4.86 3.09 -21.71
C LYS A 167 -4.57 3.31 -23.19
N THR A 168 -3.54 4.10 -23.50
CA THR A 168 -3.10 4.37 -24.89
C THR A 168 -2.85 3.11 -25.73
N ASN A 169 -2.37 2.03 -25.13
CA ASN A 169 -2.15 0.78 -25.86
C ASN A 169 -3.46 0.12 -26.33
N HIS A 170 -4.55 0.27 -25.57
CA HIS A 170 -5.86 -0.23 -26.02
C HIS A 170 -6.38 0.61 -27.17
N ILE A 171 -6.30 1.94 -27.04
CA ILE A 171 -6.73 2.90 -28.08
C ILE A 171 -5.99 2.63 -29.39
N ARG A 172 -4.67 2.40 -29.32
CA ARG A 172 -3.84 2.08 -30.50
C ARG A 172 -4.29 0.82 -31.23
N LEU A 173 -4.75 -0.21 -30.51
CA LEU A 173 -5.17 -1.48 -31.10
C LEU A 173 -6.62 -1.44 -31.61
N VAL A 174 -7.49 -0.66 -30.99
CA VAL A 174 -8.87 -0.46 -31.44
C VAL A 174 -8.93 0.49 -32.63
N GLY A 175 -8.05 1.48 -32.69
CA GLY A 175 -7.96 2.48 -33.75
C GLY A 175 -8.48 3.86 -33.33
N SER A 176 -9.40 3.93 -32.37
CA SER A 176 -9.87 5.20 -31.81
C SER A 176 -10.37 5.08 -30.36
N LEU A 177 -10.27 6.18 -29.59
CA LEU A 177 -10.78 6.23 -28.23
C LEU A 177 -12.30 6.10 -28.18
N LYS A 178 -13.00 6.75 -29.12
CA LYS A 178 -14.46 6.74 -29.21
C LYS A 178 -15.02 5.33 -29.41
N GLU A 179 -14.39 4.52 -30.27
CA GLU A 179 -14.78 3.13 -30.47
C GLU A 179 -14.46 2.27 -29.25
N ALA A 180 -13.29 2.46 -28.63
CA ALA A 180 -12.91 1.72 -27.43
C ALA A 180 -13.91 1.95 -26.28
N VAL A 181 -14.27 3.21 -26.01
CA VAL A 181 -15.27 3.54 -24.97
C VAL A 181 -16.65 3.01 -25.37
N LYS A 182 -17.07 3.14 -26.63
CA LYS A 182 -18.36 2.62 -27.11
C LYS A 182 -18.47 1.10 -26.92
N GLU A 183 -17.42 0.36 -27.27
CA GLU A 183 -17.40 -1.09 -27.12
C GLU A 183 -17.50 -1.49 -25.65
N VAL A 184 -16.72 -0.84 -24.78
CA VAL A 184 -16.77 -1.07 -23.33
C VAL A 184 -18.14 -0.73 -22.76
N MET A 185 -18.70 0.42 -23.11
CA MET A 185 -20.02 0.86 -22.65
C MET A 185 -21.13 -0.14 -23.01
N SER A 186 -21.04 -0.78 -24.17
CA SER A 186 -22.02 -1.79 -24.59
C SER A 186 -21.96 -3.11 -23.79
N LYS A 187 -20.83 -3.39 -23.13
CA LYS A 187 -20.54 -4.67 -22.45
C LYS A 187 -20.44 -4.55 -20.92
N LYS A 188 -20.20 -3.35 -20.39
CA LYS A 188 -19.99 -3.15 -18.96
C LYS A 188 -21.26 -3.39 -18.17
N THR A 189 -21.10 -3.77 -16.90
CA THR A 189 -22.21 -3.72 -15.96
C THR A 189 -22.43 -2.26 -15.50
N PRO A 190 -23.66 -1.87 -15.12
CA PRO A 190 -23.93 -0.50 -14.66
C PRO A 190 -23.11 -0.05 -13.44
N PHE A 191 -22.56 -1.00 -12.67
CA PHE A 191 -21.82 -0.74 -11.43
C PHE A 191 -20.31 -0.55 -11.62
N VAL A 192 -19.79 -0.68 -12.84
CA VAL A 192 -18.36 -0.52 -13.13
C VAL A 192 -18.10 0.84 -13.78
N LYS A 193 -17.21 1.63 -13.17
CA LYS A 193 -16.72 2.90 -13.74
C LYS A 193 -15.73 2.65 -14.89
N ILE A 194 -15.74 3.55 -15.86
CA ILE A 194 -14.77 3.64 -16.95
C ILE A 194 -13.85 4.83 -16.69
N GLU A 195 -12.57 4.53 -16.62
CA GLU A 195 -11.49 5.49 -16.58
C GLU A 195 -10.74 5.49 -17.93
N VAL A 196 -10.35 6.67 -18.39
CA VAL A 196 -9.59 6.83 -19.64
C VAL A 196 -8.30 7.58 -19.35
N GLU A 197 -7.17 6.99 -19.75
CA GLU A 197 -5.86 7.65 -19.73
C GLU A 197 -5.69 8.49 -20.99
N VAL A 198 -5.37 9.77 -20.81
CA VAL A 198 -5.09 10.72 -21.89
C VAL A 198 -3.73 11.36 -21.69
N LYS A 199 -3.06 11.68 -22.81
CA LYS A 199 -1.71 12.27 -22.82
C LYS A 199 -1.64 13.65 -23.45
N ASN A 200 -2.73 14.13 -24.04
CA ASN A 200 -2.81 15.42 -24.71
C ASN A 200 -4.25 15.92 -24.80
N MET A 201 -4.41 17.17 -25.21
CA MET A 201 -5.70 17.85 -25.30
C MET A 201 -6.64 17.29 -26.37
N GLU A 202 -6.14 16.63 -27.41
CA GLU A 202 -6.97 15.97 -28.43
C GLU A 202 -7.65 14.72 -27.86
N GLU A 203 -6.87 13.86 -27.19
CA GLU A 203 -7.37 12.68 -26.49
C GLU A 203 -8.35 13.06 -25.38
N LEU A 204 -8.08 14.16 -24.66
CA LEU A 204 -8.96 14.68 -23.62
C LEU A 204 -10.36 15.03 -24.17
N LYS A 205 -10.44 15.77 -25.28
CA LYS A 205 -11.72 16.15 -25.90
C LYS A 205 -12.53 14.90 -26.27
N LEU A 206 -11.87 13.90 -26.84
CA LEU A 206 -12.49 12.62 -27.17
C LEU A 206 -12.97 11.85 -25.92
N ALA A 207 -12.22 11.91 -24.81
CA ALA A 207 -12.60 11.28 -23.55
C ALA A 207 -13.87 11.94 -22.95
N ILE A 208 -13.94 13.28 -22.98
CA ILE A 208 -15.11 14.04 -22.53
C ILE A 208 -16.35 13.70 -23.37
N GLU A 209 -16.22 13.70 -24.71
CA GLU A 209 -17.31 13.32 -25.61
C GLU A 209 -17.81 11.89 -25.38
N SER A 210 -16.89 11.01 -25.00
CA SER A 210 -17.17 9.59 -24.74
C SER A 210 -17.82 9.36 -23.36
N LYS A 211 -18.00 10.40 -22.53
CA LYS A 211 -18.61 10.35 -21.20
C LYS A 211 -17.93 9.33 -20.26
N ALA A 212 -16.60 9.33 -20.25
CA ALA A 212 -15.84 8.56 -19.26
C ALA A 212 -16.22 9.03 -17.83
N ASP A 213 -16.28 8.09 -16.88
CA ASP A 213 -16.58 8.41 -15.49
C ASP A 213 -15.39 9.14 -14.83
N ILE A 214 -14.16 8.76 -15.21
CA ILE A 214 -12.90 9.33 -14.71
C ILE A 214 -11.96 9.56 -15.90
N ILE A 215 -11.26 10.69 -15.89
CA ILE A 215 -10.21 11.02 -16.86
C ILE A 215 -8.87 11.15 -16.14
N MET A 216 -7.90 10.32 -16.53
CA MET A 216 -6.54 10.35 -16.03
C MET A 216 -5.65 11.17 -16.96
N LEU A 217 -5.13 12.29 -16.46
CA LEU A 217 -4.14 13.14 -17.11
C LEU A 217 -2.75 12.56 -16.81
N ASP A 218 -2.16 11.83 -17.77
CA ASP A 218 -0.89 11.10 -17.58
C ASP A 218 0.30 11.89 -18.13
N ASN A 219 1.22 12.27 -17.24
CA ASN A 219 2.46 13.02 -17.54
C ASN A 219 2.24 14.37 -18.25
N MET A 220 1.06 14.98 -18.10
CA MET A 220 0.79 16.34 -18.59
C MET A 220 1.48 17.39 -17.71
N SER A 221 1.84 18.55 -18.27
CA SER A 221 2.42 19.67 -17.53
C SER A 221 1.38 20.32 -16.60
N ASP A 222 1.84 21.14 -15.67
CA ASP A 222 0.93 21.84 -14.74
C ASP A 222 0.02 22.84 -15.50
N GLU A 223 0.52 23.47 -16.57
CA GLU A 223 -0.26 24.34 -17.47
C GLU A 223 -1.31 23.55 -18.28
N GLU A 224 -0.91 22.39 -18.81
CA GLU A 224 -1.83 21.52 -19.54
C GLU A 224 -2.94 20.97 -18.62
N ILE A 225 -2.63 20.71 -17.35
CA ILE A 225 -3.63 20.28 -16.36
C ILE A 225 -4.65 21.40 -16.10
N GLU A 226 -4.23 22.66 -15.95
CA GLU A 226 -5.16 23.79 -15.77
C GLU A 226 -6.10 23.97 -16.97
N GLU A 227 -5.57 23.86 -18.19
CA GLU A 227 -6.40 23.88 -19.41
C GLU A 227 -7.36 22.69 -19.44
N ALA A 228 -6.88 21.49 -19.11
CA ALA A 228 -7.68 20.28 -19.08
C ALA A 228 -8.83 20.38 -18.07
N LEU A 229 -8.58 20.85 -16.86
CA LEU A 229 -9.59 21.07 -15.82
C LEU A 229 -10.69 22.00 -16.30
N SER A 230 -10.31 23.08 -17.00
CA SER A 230 -11.26 24.04 -17.57
C SER A 230 -12.14 23.43 -18.67
N LEU A 231 -11.61 22.50 -19.48
CA LEU A 231 -12.40 21.82 -20.52
C LEU A 231 -13.31 20.71 -19.96
N ILE A 232 -12.83 19.98 -18.95
CA ILE A 232 -13.58 18.92 -18.29
C ILE A 232 -14.80 19.52 -17.58
N ASP A 233 -14.63 20.66 -16.89
CA ASP A 233 -15.72 21.45 -16.31
C ASP A 233 -16.72 20.58 -15.52
N GLY A 234 -16.19 19.69 -14.66
CA GLY A 234 -16.98 18.80 -13.82
C GLY A 234 -17.73 17.66 -14.53
N LYS A 235 -17.54 17.45 -15.84
CA LYS A 235 -18.20 16.37 -16.61
C LYS A 235 -17.67 14.97 -16.28
N ALA A 236 -16.47 14.88 -15.69
CA ALA A 236 -15.85 13.63 -15.23
C ALA A 236 -15.00 13.93 -13.98
N GLU A 237 -14.74 12.91 -13.16
CA GLU A 237 -13.73 13.03 -12.11
C GLU A 237 -12.33 13.07 -12.75
N VAL A 238 -11.40 13.82 -12.17
CA VAL A 238 -10.05 14.01 -12.69
C VAL A 238 -9.01 13.33 -11.82
N GLU A 239 -8.22 12.45 -12.42
CA GLU A 239 -7.02 11.87 -11.83
C GLU A 239 -5.77 12.48 -12.50
N VAL A 240 -4.79 12.91 -11.69
CA VAL A 240 -3.47 13.30 -12.18
C VAL A 240 -2.47 12.19 -11.86
N SER A 241 -1.75 11.74 -12.88
CA SER A 241 -0.76 10.66 -12.81
C SER A 241 0.54 11.08 -13.51
N GLY A 242 1.64 10.41 -13.15
CA GLY A 242 2.93 10.57 -13.81
C GLY A 242 3.83 11.58 -13.13
N GLU A 243 5.08 11.18 -12.87
CA GLU A 243 6.14 11.99 -12.25
C GLU A 243 5.66 12.96 -11.15
N ILE A 244 4.96 12.41 -10.15
CA ILE A 244 4.47 13.18 -9.01
C ILE A 244 5.56 13.25 -7.94
N THR A 245 5.97 14.46 -7.57
CA THR A 245 6.89 14.75 -6.46
C THR A 245 6.19 15.55 -5.36
N GLU A 246 6.80 15.65 -4.17
CA GLU A 246 6.27 16.47 -3.07
C GLU A 246 6.13 17.95 -3.46
N GLU A 247 7.09 18.49 -4.21
CA GLU A 247 7.05 19.87 -4.71
C GLU A 247 5.91 20.06 -5.73
N ARG A 248 5.68 19.07 -6.59
CA ARG A 248 4.59 19.11 -7.56
C ARG A 248 3.23 19.03 -6.89
N ILE A 249 3.09 18.19 -5.85
CA ILE A 249 1.85 18.10 -5.05
C ILE A 249 1.48 19.44 -4.45
N LYS A 250 2.45 20.22 -3.96
CA LYS A 250 2.21 21.57 -3.42
C LYS A 250 1.66 22.55 -4.46
N ARG A 251 1.89 22.34 -5.76
CA ARG A 251 1.29 23.14 -6.83
C ARG A 251 -0.07 22.60 -7.23
N LEU A 252 -0.16 21.27 -7.44
CA LEU A 252 -1.41 20.60 -7.82
C LEU A 252 -2.52 20.82 -6.78
N ARG A 253 -2.19 20.90 -5.48
CA ARG A 253 -3.19 21.13 -4.42
C ARG A 253 -3.94 22.45 -4.52
N GLU A 254 -3.37 23.44 -5.21
CA GLU A 254 -3.99 24.76 -5.41
C GLU A 254 -4.96 24.77 -6.61
N MET A 255 -4.87 23.76 -7.48
CA MET A 255 -5.72 23.63 -8.67
C MET A 255 -7.09 23.05 -8.29
N LYS A 256 -8.16 23.74 -8.69
CA LYS A 256 -9.54 23.28 -8.46
C LYS A 256 -9.97 22.28 -9.53
N GLY A 257 -10.64 21.21 -9.09
CA GLY A 257 -11.23 20.20 -9.99
C GLY A 257 -10.43 18.89 -10.08
N ILE A 258 -9.24 18.82 -9.48
CA ILE A 258 -8.53 17.54 -9.29
C ILE A 258 -9.26 16.74 -8.20
N ASN A 259 -9.59 15.49 -8.48
CA ASN A 259 -10.20 14.57 -7.50
C ASN A 259 -9.19 13.59 -6.92
N TYR A 260 -8.27 13.12 -7.77
CA TYR A 260 -7.29 12.10 -7.40
C TYR A 260 -5.89 12.49 -7.87
N ILE A 261 -4.89 12.14 -7.04
CA ILE A 261 -3.49 12.09 -7.47
C ILE A 261 -3.02 10.66 -7.24
N SER A 262 -2.58 9.98 -8.30
CA SER A 262 -2.10 8.61 -8.20
C SER A 262 -0.58 8.52 -8.19
N MET A 263 -0.04 7.72 -7.26
CA MET A 263 1.40 7.56 -7.11
C MET A 263 1.76 6.09 -6.99
N GLY A 264 2.58 5.60 -7.92
CA GLY A 264 3.13 4.24 -7.81
C GLY A 264 4.22 4.12 -6.75
N SER A 265 4.99 5.18 -6.55
CA SER A 265 6.16 5.24 -5.66
C SER A 265 5.82 4.99 -4.20
N ILE A 266 4.59 5.29 -3.77
CA ILE A 266 4.13 5.03 -2.39
C ILE A 266 3.99 3.53 -2.09
N THR A 267 4.01 2.66 -3.11
CA THR A 267 3.99 1.20 -2.93
C THR A 267 5.22 0.48 -3.48
N ASN A 268 5.63 0.73 -4.73
CA ASN A 268 6.74 -0.03 -5.35
C ASN A 268 8.15 0.48 -4.97
N SER A 269 8.24 1.68 -4.43
CA SER A 269 9.51 2.33 -4.11
C SER A 269 9.54 2.93 -2.70
N ALA A 270 8.53 2.63 -1.87
CA ALA A 270 8.53 3.03 -0.48
C ALA A 270 9.67 2.31 0.26
N ARG A 271 10.51 3.08 0.94
CA ARG A 271 11.58 2.54 1.78
C ARG A 271 10.97 1.86 3.00
N ALA A 272 11.39 0.62 3.29
CA ALA A 272 11.07 -0.03 4.57
C ALA A 272 11.68 0.75 5.74
N VAL A 273 10.93 0.89 6.82
CA VAL A 273 11.42 1.55 8.05
C VAL A 273 12.22 0.58 8.92
N ASP A 274 13.16 1.11 9.68
CA ASP A 274 14.00 0.33 10.58
C ASP A 274 13.26 0.01 11.89
N ILE A 275 13.00 -1.27 12.11
CA ILE A 275 12.37 -1.84 13.31
C ILE A 275 13.27 -3.01 13.73
N ASN A 276 13.55 -3.13 15.02
CA ASN A 276 14.33 -4.26 15.53
C ASN A 276 13.54 -5.08 16.54
N PHE A 277 14.05 -6.29 16.76
CA PHE A 277 13.62 -7.18 17.82
C PHE A 277 14.78 -7.31 18.82
N GLU A 278 14.50 -7.03 20.08
CA GLU A 278 15.45 -7.21 21.18
C GLU A 278 14.93 -8.28 22.10
N ILE A 279 15.73 -9.30 22.40
CA ILE A 279 15.33 -10.46 23.18
C ILE A 279 16.10 -10.53 24.49
N MET A 280 15.41 -10.94 25.56
CA MET A 280 15.99 -11.26 26.86
C MET A 280 15.40 -12.56 27.41
N LYS A 281 16.15 -13.22 28.30
CA LYS A 281 15.61 -14.35 29.07
C LYS A 281 14.50 -13.85 29.98
N ASP A 282 13.46 -14.65 30.12
CA ASP A 282 12.39 -14.39 31.08
C ASP A 282 12.71 -15.14 32.38
N GLU A 283 13.10 -14.40 33.41
CA GLU A 283 13.53 -14.97 34.71
C GLU A 283 12.36 -15.22 35.69
N GLY A 284 11.12 -14.87 35.29
CA GLY A 284 9.93 -14.95 36.14
C GLY A 284 9.46 -13.58 36.61
#